data_AF-A0A843HY68-F1
#
_entry.id   AF-A0A843HY68-F1
#
_cell.length_a   1.000
_cell.length_b   1.000
_cell.length_c   1.000
_cell.angle_alpha   90.00
_cell.angle_beta   90.00
_cell.angle_gamma   90.00
#
_symmetry.space_group_name_H-M   'P 1'
#
loop_
_entity.id
_entity.type
_entity.pdbx_description
1 polymer ?
#
loop_
_entity_poly.entity_id
_entity_poly.type
_entity_poly.pdbx_seq_one_letter_code
_entity_poly.pdbx_strand_id
1 'polypeptide(L)'
;MLYKIIRKERLNQFRNKICQLKFLQRKKNEIINTFGLKGVDYSRTKVTAGNRRRLTEQERAVLSVEKYDLKIKELAAEIEPERQELQAQINRVDEQSTNWRHAESLRSYYLEGLSKKDTAIDIYGSDDKKDIDNVSDLLKTAIELLAEVSSTPFVRVEQIPLEVWKV
;
A
#
# COMPACT_ATOMS: atom_id res chain seq x y z
N MET A 1 1.78 13.34 -18.78
CA MET A 1 2.44 13.42 -17.45
C MET A 1 3.76 12.69 -17.54
N LEU A 2 4.87 13.32 -17.16
CA LEU A 2 6.17 12.65 -17.03
C LEU A 2 6.21 11.98 -15.65
N TYR A 3 6.22 10.65 -15.61
CA TYR A 3 6.35 9.92 -14.36
C TYR A 3 7.80 10.01 -13.87
N LYS A 4 8.00 10.16 -12.56
CA LYS A 4 9.34 10.11 -11.98
C LYS A 4 9.82 8.66 -12.02
N ILE A 5 11.08 8.44 -12.41
CA ILE A 5 11.69 7.12 -12.43
C ILE A 5 11.51 6.46 -11.05
N ILE A 6 10.92 5.26 -11.04
CA ILE A 6 10.70 4.49 -9.82
C ILE A 6 11.92 3.62 -9.58
N ARG A 7 12.61 3.89 -8.47
CA ARG A 7 13.73 3.08 -8.00
C ARG A 7 13.36 2.28 -6.76
N LYS A 8 14.19 1.30 -6.44
CA LYS A 8 14.03 0.42 -5.27
C LYS A 8 13.87 1.19 -3.96
N GLU A 9 14.58 2.32 -3.78
CA GLU A 9 14.50 3.14 -2.58
C GLU A 9 13.10 3.72 -2.39
N ARG A 10 12.48 4.24 -3.47
CA ARG A 10 11.12 4.78 -3.45
C ARG A 10 10.10 3.70 -3.09
N LEU A 11 10.24 2.52 -3.71
CA LEU A 11 9.39 1.36 -3.40
C LEU A 11 9.52 0.92 -1.94
N ASN A 12 10.73 0.89 -1.40
CA ASN A 12 10.98 0.55 0.01
C ASN A 12 10.38 1.59 0.96
N GLN A 13 10.51 2.88 0.66
CA GLN A 13 9.88 3.95 1.45
C GLN A 13 8.36 3.81 1.45
N PHE A 14 7.76 3.57 0.29
CA PHE A 14 6.33 3.34 0.16
C PHE A 14 5.86 2.11 0.93
N ARG A 15 6.57 0.97 0.79
CA ARG A 15 6.30 -0.25 1.56
C ARG A 15 6.39 -0.02 3.07
N ASN A 16 7.37 0.75 3.54
CA ASN A 16 7.48 1.10 4.95
C ASN A 16 6.24 1.86 5.45
N LYS A 17 5.72 2.81 4.65
CA LYS A 17 4.46 3.52 4.98
C LYS A 17 3.28 2.54 5.06
N ILE A 18 3.15 1.59 4.15
CA ILE A 18 2.11 0.55 4.20
C ILE A 18 2.24 -0.31 5.45
N CYS A 19 3.46 -0.77 5.76
CA CYS A 19 3.71 -1.56 6.97
C CYS A 19 3.37 -0.76 8.23
N GLN A 20 3.70 0.54 8.28
CA GLN A 20 3.34 1.43 9.36
C GLN A 20 1.81 1.60 9.48
N LEU A 21 1.10 1.79 8.36
CA LEU A 21 -0.36 1.86 8.34
C LEU A 21 -0.98 0.58 8.93
N LYS A 22 -0.55 -0.59 8.46
CA LYS A 22 -1.01 -1.89 8.98
C LYS A 22 -0.69 -2.06 10.48
N PHE A 23 0.48 -1.60 10.92
CA PHE A 23 0.86 -1.61 12.33
C PHE A 23 -0.08 -0.74 13.18
N LEU A 24 -0.37 0.49 12.76
CA LEU A 24 -1.29 1.38 13.46
C LEU A 24 -2.70 0.79 13.53
N GLN A 25 -3.19 0.19 12.44
CA GLN A 25 -4.48 -0.51 12.41
C GLN A 25 -4.52 -1.69 13.40
N ARG A 26 -3.46 -2.49 13.46
CA ARG A 26 -3.34 -3.59 14.45
C ARG A 26 -3.35 -3.06 15.87
N LYS A 27 -2.58 -2.02 16.18
CA LYS A 27 -2.55 -1.39 17.51
C LYS A 27 -3.91 -0.80 17.90
N LYS A 28 -4.60 -0.16 16.97
CA LYS A 28 -5.98 0.29 17.18
C LYS A 28 -6.89 -0.89 17.54
N ASN A 29 -6.84 -1.96 16.76
CA ASN A 29 -7.69 -3.14 16.96
C ASN A 29 -7.38 -3.89 18.26
N GLU A 30 -6.11 -3.97 18.66
CA GLU A 30 -5.69 -4.50 19.96
C GLU A 30 -6.38 -3.73 21.10
N ILE A 31 -6.32 -2.40 21.09
CA ILE A 31 -6.96 -1.55 22.12
C ILE A 31 -8.47 -1.77 22.12
N ILE A 32 -9.11 -1.80 20.95
CA ILE A 32 -10.56 -2.00 20.85
C ILE A 32 -10.97 -3.35 21.46
N ASN A 33 -10.23 -4.41 21.16
CA ASN A 33 -10.52 -5.74 21.67
C ASN A 33 -10.26 -5.84 23.18
N THR A 34 -9.14 -5.29 23.68
CA THR A 34 -8.79 -5.34 25.11
C THR A 34 -9.80 -4.61 25.99
N PHE A 35 -10.31 -3.46 25.55
CA PHE A 35 -11.23 -2.64 26.34
C PHE A 35 -12.72 -2.82 25.95
N GLY A 36 -13.03 -3.76 25.06
CA GLY A 36 -14.42 -4.04 24.65
C GLY A 36 -15.10 -2.87 23.94
N LEU A 37 -14.34 -2.06 23.21
CA LEU A 37 -14.78 -0.79 22.60
C LEU A 37 -15.54 -0.98 21.27
N LYS A 38 -16.11 -2.16 21.01
CA LYS A 38 -16.79 -2.46 19.74
C LYS A 38 -18.17 -1.81 19.70
N GLY A 39 -18.52 -1.19 18.57
CA GLY A 39 -19.87 -0.67 18.32
C GLY A 39 -20.15 0.74 18.84
N VAL A 40 -19.14 1.43 19.38
CA VAL A 40 -19.28 2.82 19.82
C VAL A 40 -18.63 3.75 18.79
N ASP A 41 -19.38 4.74 18.32
CA ASP A 41 -18.88 5.79 17.41
C ASP A 41 -18.12 6.86 18.23
N TYR A 42 -16.81 6.67 18.35
CA TYR A 42 -15.96 7.55 19.15
C TYR A 42 -15.73 8.92 18.52
N SER A 43 -15.99 9.11 17.22
CA SER A 43 -15.85 10.42 16.56
C SER A 43 -16.74 11.52 17.18
N ARG A 44 -17.78 11.11 17.93
CA ARG A 44 -18.74 11.98 18.61
C ARG A 44 -18.56 12.01 20.13
N THR A 45 -17.67 11.19 20.69
CA THR A 45 -17.53 11.07 22.14
C THR A 45 -16.60 12.16 22.66
N LYS A 46 -17.16 13.32 23.03
CA LYS A 46 -16.37 14.37 23.70
C LYS A 46 -16.02 13.92 25.12
N VAL A 47 -14.84 13.32 25.29
CA VAL A 47 -14.26 13.08 26.62
C VAL A 47 -13.71 14.39 27.16
N THR A 48 -14.58 15.21 27.76
CA THR A 48 -14.16 16.39 28.53
C THR A 48 -13.89 15.97 29.96
N ALA A 49 -12.61 15.86 30.34
CA ALA A 49 -12.23 15.74 31.73
C ALA A 49 -12.59 17.04 32.46
N GLY A 50 -13.77 17.09 33.08
CA GLY A 50 -14.14 18.18 33.97
C GLY A 50 -13.08 18.35 35.06
N ASN A 51 -12.69 19.61 35.31
CA ASN A 51 -11.64 20.05 36.24
C ASN A 51 -11.27 19.03 37.33
N ARG A 52 -10.05 18.47 37.21
CA ARG A 52 -9.35 17.61 38.20
C ARG A 52 -9.78 16.14 38.35
N ARG A 53 -10.70 15.59 37.55
CA ARG A 53 -10.96 14.13 37.57
C ARG A 53 -9.94 13.35 36.73
N ARG A 54 -9.33 12.31 37.33
CA ARG A 54 -8.48 11.35 36.60
C ARG A 54 -9.37 10.58 35.62
N LEU A 55 -8.97 10.56 34.34
CA LEU A 55 -9.59 9.73 33.32
C LEU A 55 -9.52 8.25 33.72
N THR A 56 -10.64 7.55 33.56
CA THR A 56 -10.70 6.08 33.63
C THR A 56 -9.85 5.46 32.53
N GLU A 57 -9.46 4.19 32.71
CA GLU A 57 -8.67 3.47 31.70
C GLU A 57 -9.42 3.34 30.37
N GLN A 58 -10.74 3.16 30.42
CA GLN A 58 -11.60 3.14 29.23
C GLN A 58 -11.60 4.49 28.49
N GLU A 59 -11.73 5.61 29.20
CA GLU A 59 -11.66 6.95 28.58
C GLU A 59 -10.28 7.21 27.93
N ARG A 60 -9.19 6.74 28.56
CA ARG A 60 -7.84 6.82 27.97
C ARG A 60 -7.69 5.95 26.73
N ALA A 61 -8.31 4.77 26.73
CA ALA A 61 -8.33 3.86 25.59
C ALA A 61 -9.08 4.50 24.41
N VAL A 62 -10.23 5.14 24.66
CA VAL A 62 -11.00 5.89 23.65
C VAL A 62 -10.15 7.00 23.01
N LEU A 63 -9.53 7.86 23.81
CA LEU A 63 -8.64 8.92 23.30
C LEU A 63 -7.46 8.35 22.50
N SER A 64 -6.96 7.17 22.86
CA SER A 64 -5.89 6.51 22.13
C SER A 64 -6.38 6.00 20.77
N VAL A 65 -7.57 5.40 20.71
CA VAL A 65 -8.21 4.97 19.46
C VAL A 65 -8.42 6.16 18.52
N GLU A 66 -8.93 7.29 19.01
CA GLU A 66 -9.10 8.51 18.21
C GLU A 66 -7.76 9.01 17.63
N LYS A 67 -6.69 9.01 18.44
CA LYS A 67 -5.35 9.37 17.96
C LYS A 67 -4.85 8.43 16.87
N TYR A 68 -5.12 7.13 16.99
CA TYR A 68 -4.78 6.17 15.93
C TYR A 68 -5.61 6.44 14.67
N ASP A 69 -6.90 6.75 14.80
CA ASP A 69 -7.77 7.05 13.66
C ASP A 69 -7.32 8.27 12.86
N LEU A 70 -6.94 9.36 13.55
CA LEU A 70 -6.38 10.54 12.89
C LEU A 70 -5.10 10.19 12.13
N LYS A 71 -4.15 9.49 12.77
CA LYS A 71 -2.90 9.07 12.13
C LYS A 71 -3.10 8.12 10.94
N ILE A 72 -4.03 7.17 11.06
CA ILE A 72 -4.38 6.25 9.98
C ILE A 72 -4.96 7.03 8.80
N LYS A 73 -5.85 8.00 9.07
CA LYS A 73 -6.46 8.83 8.03
C LYS A 73 -5.43 9.70 7.30
N GLU A 74 -4.55 10.36 8.05
CA GLU A 74 -3.46 11.18 7.49
C GLU A 74 -2.54 10.32 6.62
N LEU A 75 -2.05 9.20 7.16
CA LEU A 75 -1.12 8.32 6.45
C LEU A 75 -1.77 7.66 5.22
N ALA A 76 -3.05 7.28 5.30
CA ALA A 76 -3.78 6.75 4.15
C ALA A 76 -3.92 7.79 3.03
N ALA A 77 -4.20 9.05 3.37
CA ALA A 77 -4.29 10.14 2.40
C ALA A 77 -2.93 10.43 1.72
N GLU A 78 -1.82 10.25 2.42
CA GLU A 78 -0.47 10.35 1.84
C GLU A 78 -0.11 9.18 0.93
N ILE A 79 -0.55 7.96 1.30
CA ILE A 79 -0.23 6.73 0.56
C ILE A 79 -1.01 6.68 -0.77
N GLU A 80 -2.27 7.08 -0.76
CA GLU A 80 -3.18 6.88 -1.90
C GLU A 80 -2.68 7.44 -3.25
N PRO A 81 -2.21 8.70 -3.36
CA PRO A 81 -1.72 9.20 -4.65
C PRO A 81 -0.47 8.45 -5.14
N GLU A 82 0.45 8.11 -4.22
CA GLU A 82 1.65 7.35 -4.56
C GLU A 82 1.30 5.90 -4.97
N ARG A 83 0.29 5.30 -4.31
CA ARG A 83 -0.23 3.97 -4.65
C ARG A 83 -0.79 3.95 -6.07
N GLN A 84 -1.57 4.94 -6.45
CA GLN A 84 -2.16 5.06 -7.78
C GLN A 84 -1.07 5.22 -8.86
N GLU A 85 -0.05 6.04 -8.60
CA GLU A 85 1.09 6.20 -9.51
C GLU A 85 1.86 4.88 -9.69
N LEU A 86 2.23 4.22 -8.58
CA LEU A 86 2.97 2.97 -8.61
C LEU A 86 2.15 1.85 -9.28
N GLN A 87 0.86 1.76 -8.99
CA GLN A 87 -0.04 0.78 -9.63
C GLN A 87 -0.11 0.99 -11.15
N ALA A 88 -0.22 2.23 -11.61
CA ALA A 88 -0.23 2.52 -13.04
C ALA A 88 1.08 2.09 -13.73
N GLN A 89 2.23 2.30 -13.10
CA GLN A 89 3.51 1.85 -13.65
C GLN A 89 3.67 0.32 -13.58
N ILE A 90 3.18 -0.33 -12.52
CA ILE A 90 3.19 -1.80 -12.41
C ILE A 90 2.28 -2.43 -13.47
N ASN A 91 1.14 -1.82 -13.80
CA ASN A 91 0.29 -2.30 -14.90
C ASN A 91 1.02 -2.23 -16.25
N ARG A 92 1.86 -1.21 -16.46
CA ARG A 92 2.70 -1.15 -17.67
C ARG A 92 3.79 -2.23 -17.68
N VAL A 93 4.32 -2.62 -16.52
CA VAL A 93 5.22 -3.80 -16.42
C VAL A 93 4.47 -5.06 -16.83
N ASP A 94 3.21 -5.22 -16.42
CA ASP A 94 2.36 -6.34 -16.80
C ASP A 94 2.13 -6.41 -18.32
N GLU A 95 1.88 -5.26 -18.96
CA GLU A 95 1.70 -5.15 -20.41
C GLU A 95 2.99 -5.45 -21.20
N GLN A 96 4.16 -5.11 -20.66
CA GLN A 96 5.45 -5.25 -21.34
C GLN A 96 6.18 -6.56 -21.03
N SER A 97 5.84 -7.22 -19.92
CA SER A 97 6.51 -8.44 -19.50
C SER A 97 5.83 -9.68 -20.05
N THR A 98 6.64 -10.65 -20.48
CA THR A 98 6.14 -11.99 -20.85
C THR A 98 5.77 -12.85 -19.64
N ASN A 99 6.15 -12.43 -18.43
CA ASN A 99 5.91 -13.15 -17.18
C ASN A 99 5.05 -12.30 -16.24
N TRP A 100 3.76 -12.61 -16.17
CA TRP A 100 2.76 -11.96 -15.32
C TRP A 100 3.19 -11.88 -13.84
N ARG A 101 4.00 -12.85 -13.38
CA ARG A 101 4.49 -12.90 -12.00
C ARG A 101 5.32 -11.66 -11.63
N HIS A 102 5.97 -10.99 -12.59
CA HIS A 102 6.74 -9.79 -12.31
C HIS A 102 5.84 -8.69 -11.74
N ALA A 103 4.75 -8.37 -12.44
CA ALA A 103 3.79 -7.38 -11.97
C ALA A 103 3.15 -7.82 -10.66
N GLU A 104 2.77 -9.09 -10.54
CA GLU A 104 2.14 -9.59 -9.31
C GLU A 104 3.07 -9.48 -8.10
N SER A 105 4.34 -9.88 -8.24
CA SER A 105 5.31 -9.75 -7.14
C SER A 105 5.50 -8.32 -6.66
N LEU A 106 5.44 -7.34 -7.57
CA LEU A 106 5.50 -5.93 -7.20
C LEU A 106 4.24 -5.50 -6.45
N ARG A 107 3.05 -5.95 -6.87
CA ARG A 107 1.78 -5.68 -6.17
C ARG A 107 1.80 -6.27 -4.77
N SER A 108 1.98 -7.58 -4.66
CA SER A 108 1.96 -8.33 -3.40
C SER A 108 3.03 -7.81 -2.43
N TYR A 109 4.28 -7.65 -2.88
CA TYR A 109 5.37 -7.26 -1.99
C TYR A 109 5.38 -5.77 -1.63
N TYR A 110 5.16 -4.87 -2.59
CA TYR A 110 5.29 -3.43 -2.40
C TYR A 110 3.95 -2.70 -2.19
N LEU A 111 2.90 -3.02 -2.94
CA LEU A 111 1.60 -2.33 -2.82
C LEU A 111 0.73 -2.87 -1.70
N GLU A 112 0.85 -4.15 -1.40
CA GLU A 112 0.17 -4.78 -0.27
C GLU A 112 1.08 -4.89 0.94
N GLY A 113 2.40 -4.78 0.78
CA GLY A 113 3.34 -4.85 1.89
C GLY A 113 3.41 -6.24 2.52
N LEU A 114 3.22 -7.29 1.72
CA LEU A 114 3.37 -8.68 2.15
C LEU A 114 4.84 -9.02 2.48
N SER A 115 5.03 -10.10 3.22
CA SER A 115 6.35 -10.70 3.36
C SER A 115 6.70 -11.49 2.10
N LYS A 116 7.98 -11.83 1.90
CA LYS A 116 8.37 -12.70 0.77
C LYS A 116 7.71 -14.07 0.86
N LYS A 117 7.50 -14.57 2.08
CA LYS A 117 6.78 -15.80 2.36
C LYS A 117 5.34 -15.70 1.85
N ASP A 118 4.61 -14.68 2.26
CA ASP A 118 3.22 -14.49 1.86
C ASP A 118 3.10 -14.20 0.36
N THR A 119 4.08 -13.50 -0.22
CA THR A 119 4.17 -13.28 -1.68
C THR A 119 4.40 -14.60 -2.43
N ALA A 120 5.19 -15.52 -1.88
CA ALA A 120 5.39 -16.84 -2.48
C ALA A 120 4.10 -17.67 -2.45
N ILE A 121 3.35 -17.61 -1.34
CA ILE A 121 2.03 -18.24 -1.23
C ILE A 121 1.09 -17.67 -2.29
N ASP A 122 1.10 -16.35 -2.48
CA ASP A 122 0.23 -15.66 -3.45
C ASP A 122 0.55 -16.04 -4.91
N ILE A 123 1.83 -16.10 -5.27
CA ILE A 123 2.28 -16.33 -6.66
C ILE A 123 2.36 -17.82 -7.02
N TYR A 124 2.79 -18.65 -6.08
CA TYR A 124 3.11 -20.07 -6.30
C TYR A 124 2.18 -21.03 -5.56
N GLY A 125 1.36 -20.54 -4.61
CA GLY A 125 0.55 -21.40 -3.75
C GLY A 125 1.35 -22.17 -2.69
N SER A 126 2.62 -21.82 -2.48
CA SER A 126 3.53 -22.52 -1.57
C SER A 126 4.39 -21.53 -0.77
N ASP A 127 4.76 -21.91 0.46
CA ASP A 127 5.71 -21.21 1.30
C ASP A 127 7.08 -21.92 1.39
N ASP A 128 7.34 -22.83 0.44
CA ASP A 128 8.62 -23.52 0.33
C ASP A 128 9.78 -22.54 0.15
N LYS A 129 10.92 -22.86 0.76
CA LYS A 129 12.13 -22.04 0.69
C LYS A 129 12.52 -21.70 -0.75
N LYS A 130 12.40 -22.67 -1.66
CA LYS A 130 12.70 -22.48 -3.09
C LYS A 130 11.83 -21.39 -3.70
N ASP A 131 10.55 -21.34 -3.38
CA ASP A 131 9.62 -20.36 -3.95
C ASP A 131 9.83 -18.98 -3.32
N ILE A 132 10.17 -18.91 -2.04
CA ILE A 132 10.59 -17.66 -1.38
C ILE A 132 11.87 -17.09 -2.02
N ASP A 133 12.84 -17.96 -2.33
CA ASP A 133 14.07 -17.57 -3.03
C ASP A 133 13.76 -17.12 -4.46
N ASN A 134 12.88 -17.83 -5.18
CA ASN A 134 12.39 -17.43 -6.50
C ASN A 134 11.74 -16.04 -6.48
N VAL A 135 10.91 -15.72 -5.47
CA VAL A 135 10.35 -14.36 -5.30
C VAL A 135 11.45 -13.31 -5.19
N SER A 136 12.56 -13.61 -4.53
CA SER A 136 13.66 -12.65 -4.38
C SER A 136 14.32 -12.31 -5.71
N ASP A 137 14.53 -13.31 -6.57
CA ASP A 137 15.10 -13.09 -7.90
C ASP A 137 14.10 -12.44 -8.84
N LEU A 138 12.84 -12.86 -8.74
CA LEU A 138 11.75 -12.31 -9.52
C LEU A 138 11.52 -10.81 -9.20
N LEU A 139 11.63 -10.41 -7.93
CA LEU A 139 11.57 -9.00 -7.53
C LEU A 139 12.75 -8.19 -8.06
N LYS A 140 13.97 -8.75 -8.17
CA LYS A 140 15.12 -8.02 -8.74
C LYS A 140 14.81 -7.65 -10.19
N THR A 141 14.43 -8.65 -10.99
CA THR A 141 14.07 -8.46 -12.41
C THR A 141 12.88 -7.52 -12.56
N ALA A 142 11.83 -7.67 -11.74
CA ALA A 142 10.65 -6.83 -11.82
C ALA A 142 10.94 -5.36 -11.50
N ILE A 143 11.85 -5.08 -10.57
CA ILE A 143 12.27 -3.71 -10.24
C ILE A 143 13.06 -3.08 -11.40
N GLU A 144 13.91 -3.85 -12.08
CA GLU A 144 14.64 -3.38 -13.26
C GLU A 144 13.67 -3.02 -14.38
N LEU A 145 12.71 -3.90 -14.69
CA LEU A 145 11.65 -3.63 -15.66
C LEU A 145 10.82 -2.39 -15.27
N LEU A 146 10.47 -2.24 -13.99
CA LEU A 146 9.72 -1.07 -13.54
C LEU A 146 10.53 0.23 -13.69
N ALA A 147 11.84 0.19 -13.46
CA ALA A 147 12.72 1.34 -13.68
C ALA A 147 12.78 1.73 -15.17
N GLU A 148 12.87 0.75 -16.07
CA GLU A 148 12.82 0.94 -17.51
C GLU A 148 11.47 1.53 -17.96
N VAL A 149 10.37 0.89 -17.56
CA VAL A 149 8.99 1.32 -17.86
C VAL A 149 8.72 2.74 -17.36
N SER A 150 9.12 3.06 -16.12
CA SER A 150 8.93 4.39 -15.55
C SER A 150 9.81 5.47 -16.17
N SER A 151 10.91 5.09 -16.81
CA SER A 151 11.79 6.02 -17.55
C SER A 151 11.25 6.38 -18.94
N THR A 152 10.39 5.55 -19.52
CA THR A 152 9.78 5.82 -20.83
C THR A 152 8.55 6.72 -20.69
N PRO A 153 8.49 7.84 -21.42
CA PRO A 153 7.35 8.76 -21.36
C PRO A 153 6.07 8.04 -21.81
N PHE A 154 5.06 8.05 -20.95
CA PHE A 154 3.75 7.52 -21.27
C PHE A 154 3.00 8.51 -22.18
N VAL A 155 3.05 8.27 -23.49
CA VAL A 155 2.12 8.91 -24.43
C VAL A 155 0.82 8.12 -24.35
N ARG A 156 -0.22 8.67 -23.71
CA ARG A 156 -1.58 8.20 -24.01
C ARG A 156 -1.75 8.44 -25.49
N VAL A 157 -1.89 7.39 -26.29
CA VAL A 157 -2.44 7.52 -27.63
C VAL A 157 -3.88 7.95 -27.40
N GLU A 158 -4.11 9.27 -27.30
CA GLU A 158 -5.44 9.80 -27.50
C GLU A 158 -5.87 9.27 -28.87
N GLN A 159 -7.01 8.56 -28.87
CA GLN A 159 -7.58 7.98 -30.07
C GLN A 159 -7.55 9.05 -31.17
N ILE A 160 -6.67 8.88 -32.15
CA ILE A 160 -6.72 9.69 -33.36
C ILE A 160 -8.10 9.35 -33.97
N PRO A 161 -9.06 10.28 -34.04
CA PRO A 161 -10.32 9.98 -34.67
C PRO A 161 -10.03 9.59 -36.12
N LEU A 162 -10.59 8.46 -36.55
CA LEU A 162 -10.42 7.81 -37.86
C LEU A 162 -10.95 8.64 -39.05
N GLU A 163 -11.01 9.96 -38.95
CA GLU A 163 -11.64 10.84 -39.95
C GLU A 163 -10.66 11.55 -40.91
N VAL A 164 -9.40 11.13 -40.99
CA VAL A 164 -8.44 11.74 -41.94
C VAL A 164 -7.94 10.72 -42.97
N TRP A 165 -8.86 9.98 -43.60
CA TRP A 165 -8.59 9.31 -44.89
C TRP A 165 -9.85 9.31 -45.76
N LYS A 166 -10.27 10.51 -46.18
CA LYS A 166 -11.04 10.70 -47.41
C LYS A 166 -10.50 11.94 -48.12
N VAL A 167 -9.54 11.71 -49.02
CA VAL A 167 -9.29 12.56 -50.19
C VAL A 167 -9.09 11.61 -51.37
#